data_AF-A0A7R9UL57-F1
#
_entry.id   AF-A0A7R9UL57-F1
#
_cell.length_a   1.000
_cell.length_b   1.000
_cell.length_c   1.000
_cell.angle_alpha   90.00
_cell.angle_beta   90.00
_cell.angle_gamma   90.00
#
_symmetry.space_group_name_H-M   'P 1'
#
loop_
_entity.id
_entity.type
_entity.pdbx_description
1 polymer ?
#
loop_
_entity_poly.entity_id
_entity_poly.type
_entity_poly.pdbx_seq_one_letter_code
_entity_poly.pdbx_strand_id
1 'polypeptide(L)'
;REAASSAEYIRSTDEAHAAASAAGVDGALLVGHELVLVLDNVRSAYNVGSLLRTADTARVHAVLCCGYTPCPPHAKIDKTAFAASRSVRTRHYDSTAAALRALRAKGFEIWAMETTA
;
A
#
# COMPACT_ATOMS: atom_id res chain seq x y z
N ARG A 1 -0.95 -15.46 23.16
CA ARG A 1 -0.86 -15.98 21.77
C ARG A 1 -2.21 -15.91 21.05
N GLU A 2 -3.34 -16.07 21.75
CA GLU A 2 -4.70 -15.88 21.18
C GLU A 2 -5.03 -14.45 20.71
N ALA A 3 -4.57 -13.41 21.41
CA ALA A 3 -4.83 -12.01 21.00
C ALA A 3 -4.16 -11.60 19.67
N ALA A 4 -3.11 -12.31 19.25
CA ALA A 4 -2.39 -12.05 18.01
C ALA A 4 -3.06 -12.73 16.79
N SER A 5 -3.68 -13.90 16.98
CA SER A 5 -4.46 -14.55 15.91
C SER A 5 -5.81 -13.86 15.68
N SER A 6 -6.36 -13.22 16.72
CA SER A 6 -7.55 -12.35 16.58
C SER A 6 -7.22 -11.00 15.93
N ALA A 7 -6.00 -10.48 16.10
CA ALA A 7 -5.55 -9.30 15.36
C ALA A 7 -5.32 -9.56 13.85
N GLU A 8 -5.05 -10.81 13.46
CA GLU A 8 -5.06 -11.21 12.03
C GLU A 8 -6.48 -11.15 11.43
N TYR A 9 -7.49 -11.29 12.30
CA TYR A 9 -8.92 -11.18 11.99
C TYR A 9 -9.42 -9.72 11.99
N ILE A 10 -8.75 -8.79 12.68
CA ILE A 10 -8.95 -7.33 12.52
C ILE A 10 -8.28 -6.84 11.22
N ARG A 11 -8.48 -7.56 10.12
CA ARG A 11 -8.43 -6.97 8.79
C ARG A 11 -9.87 -6.58 8.46
N SER A 12 -10.05 -5.54 7.64
CA SER A 12 -11.37 -5.11 7.18
C SER A 12 -11.99 -6.18 6.26
N THR A 13 -12.48 -7.27 6.86
CA THR A 13 -13.17 -8.37 6.19
C THR A 13 -14.53 -8.70 6.80
N ASP A 14 -14.94 -8.11 7.92
CA ASP A 14 -15.84 -8.91 8.77
C ASP A 14 -17.34 -8.60 8.68
N GLU A 15 -17.76 -7.54 7.99
CA GLU A 15 -19.21 -7.33 7.72
C GLU A 15 -19.47 -6.97 6.26
N ALA A 16 -18.65 -6.09 5.69
CA ALA A 16 -18.78 -5.70 4.29
C ALA A 16 -18.51 -6.86 3.31
N HIS A 17 -17.60 -7.79 3.63
CA HIS A 17 -17.33 -8.96 2.79
C HIS A 17 -18.43 -10.01 2.87
N ALA A 18 -18.96 -10.25 4.08
CA ALA A 18 -20.07 -11.16 4.32
C ALA A 18 -21.36 -10.64 3.67
N ALA A 19 -21.64 -9.34 3.79
CA ALA A 19 -22.78 -8.69 3.14
C ALA A 19 -22.66 -8.67 1.61
N ALA A 20 -21.45 -8.44 1.07
CA ALA A 20 -21.19 -8.52 -0.37
C ALA A 20 -21.41 -9.95 -0.90
N SER A 21 -20.82 -10.96 -0.26
CA SER A 21 -21.03 -12.36 -0.65
C SER A 21 -22.51 -12.78 -0.57
N ALA A 22 -23.25 -12.31 0.44
CA ALA A 22 -24.68 -12.61 0.60
C ALA A 22 -25.58 -11.90 -0.43
N ALA A 23 -25.13 -10.76 -0.98
CA ALA A 23 -25.84 -9.99 -2.01
C ALA A 23 -25.55 -10.46 -3.45
N GLY A 24 -24.82 -11.56 -3.64
CA GLY A 24 -24.48 -12.09 -4.96
C GLY A 24 -23.49 -11.23 -5.75
N VAL A 25 -22.86 -10.26 -5.10
CA VAL A 25 -21.71 -9.56 -5.66
C VAL A 25 -20.48 -10.42 -5.41
N ASP A 26 -20.01 -11.06 -6.48
CA ASP A 26 -18.82 -11.89 -6.51
C ASP A 26 -17.68 -11.20 -5.75
N GLY A 27 -16.87 -11.95 -5.00
CA GLY A 27 -15.82 -11.42 -4.10
C GLY A 27 -14.81 -10.47 -4.75
N ALA A 28 -14.88 -10.36 -6.07
CA ALA A 28 -14.32 -9.34 -6.93
C ALA A 28 -14.84 -7.90 -6.70
N LEU A 29 -15.75 -7.60 -5.75
CA LEU A 29 -16.16 -6.22 -5.44
C LEU A 29 -15.56 -5.62 -4.15
N LEU A 30 -14.75 -6.38 -3.42
CA LEU A 30 -13.77 -5.80 -2.49
C LEU A 30 -12.42 -5.58 -3.19
N VAL A 31 -12.46 -5.06 -4.42
CA VAL A 31 -11.25 -4.66 -5.14
C VAL A 31 -10.58 -3.58 -4.32
N GLY A 32 -9.28 -3.75 -4.02
CA GLY A 32 -8.47 -2.63 -3.56
C GLY A 32 -8.64 -1.45 -4.52
N HIS A 33 -8.54 -0.22 -4.01
CA HIS A 33 -8.60 0.93 -4.90
C HIS A 33 -7.45 0.82 -5.91
N GLU A 34 -7.72 1.03 -7.20
CA GLU A 34 -6.73 1.14 -8.29
C GLU A 34 -5.91 2.44 -8.14
N LEU A 35 -5.40 2.65 -6.93
CA LEU A 35 -4.58 3.75 -6.48
C LEU A 35 -3.19 3.19 -6.18
N VAL A 36 -2.19 3.80 -6.79
CA VAL A 36 -0.78 3.46 -6.56
C VAL A 36 -0.11 4.66 -5.90
N LEU A 37 0.46 4.45 -4.72
CA LEU A 37 1.27 5.48 -4.07
C LEU A 37 2.69 5.44 -4.63
N VAL A 38 3.19 6.58 -5.10
CA VAL A 38 4.59 6.72 -5.55
C VAL A 38 5.34 7.53 -4.51
N LEU A 39 6.31 6.91 -3.84
CA LEU A 39 7.15 7.54 -2.84
C LEU A 39 8.40 8.09 -3.52
N ASP A 40 8.37 9.38 -3.84
CA ASP A 40 9.47 10.09 -4.47
C ASP A 40 10.53 10.46 -3.44
N ASN A 41 11.66 9.74 -3.45
CA ASN A 41 12.86 10.10 -2.68
C ASN A 41 12.56 10.34 -1.17
N VAL A 42 11.70 9.51 -0.57
CA VAL A 42 11.36 9.55 0.85
C VAL A 42 12.49 8.91 1.67
N ARG A 43 13.27 9.75 2.37
CA ARG A 43 14.48 9.30 3.08
C ARG A 43 14.20 8.41 4.30
N SER A 44 13.13 8.68 5.04
CA SER A 44 12.87 8.04 6.34
C SER A 44 12.22 6.67 6.17
N ALA A 45 12.94 5.60 6.50
CA ALA A 45 12.39 4.24 6.54
C ALA A 45 11.19 4.10 7.51
N TYR A 46 11.18 4.88 8.60
CA TYR A 46 10.05 4.91 9.53
C TYR A 46 8.81 5.55 8.91
N ASN A 47 9.00 6.63 8.14
CA ASN A 47 7.88 7.26 7.42
C ASN A 47 7.35 6.34 6.33
N VAL A 48 8.22 5.62 5.62
CA VAL A 48 7.80 4.57 4.66
C VAL A 48 6.96 3.51 5.38
N GLY A 49 7.37 3.06 6.57
CA GLY A 49 6.57 2.09 7.33
C GLY A 49 5.20 2.62 7.76
N SER A 50 5.10 3.88 8.18
CA SER A 50 3.81 4.54 8.45
C SER A 50 2.93 4.64 7.19
N LEU A 51 3.51 4.99 6.05
CA LEU A 51 2.80 5.04 4.76
C LEU A 51 2.28 3.66 4.35
N LEU A 52 3.05 2.59 4.59
CA LEU A 52 2.59 1.21 4.34
C LEU A 52 1.41 0.83 5.22
N ARG A 53 1.34 1.29 6.48
CA ARG A 53 0.16 1.04 7.33
C ARG A 53 -1.09 1.77 6.84
N THR A 54 -0.93 3.02 6.41
CA THR A 54 -2.02 3.78 5.78
C THR A 54 -2.47 3.09 4.50
N ALA A 55 -1.53 2.65 3.66
CA ALA A 55 -1.77 1.91 2.43
C ALA A 55 -2.56 0.61 2.66
N ASP A 56 -2.15 -0.19 3.66
CA ASP A 56 -2.82 -1.44 4.05
C ASP A 56 -4.26 -1.18 4.52
N THR A 57 -4.44 -0.18 5.38
CA THR A 57 -5.76 0.21 5.91
C THR A 57 -6.68 0.75 4.81
N ALA A 58 -6.13 1.54 3.89
CA ALA A 58 -6.86 2.12 2.76
C ALA A 58 -7.00 1.14 1.57
N ARG A 59 -6.48 -0.09 1.66
CA ARG A 59 -6.50 -1.10 0.59
C ARG A 59 -5.99 -0.55 -0.76
N VAL A 60 -4.90 0.21 -0.74
CA VAL A 60 -4.29 0.70 -1.99
C VAL A 60 -3.69 -0.47 -2.77
N HIS A 61 -3.71 -0.38 -4.11
CA HIS A 61 -3.24 -1.45 -4.98
C HIS A 61 -1.76 -1.75 -4.79
N ALA A 62 -0.91 -0.72 -4.75
CA ALA A 62 0.53 -0.86 -4.57
C ALA A 62 1.21 0.41 -4.05
N VAL A 63 2.41 0.25 -3.50
CA VAL A 63 3.32 1.34 -3.12
C VAL A 63 4.65 1.20 -3.86
N LEU A 64 5.05 2.22 -4.62
CA LEU A 64 6.28 2.25 -5.39
C LEU A 64 7.33 3.11 -4.67
N CYS A 65 8.46 2.51 -4.31
CA CYS A 65 9.57 3.23 -3.67
C CYS A 65 10.55 3.69 -4.74
N CYS A 66 10.79 5.00 -4.86
CA CYS A 66 11.61 5.54 -5.94
C CYS A 66 12.93 6.17 -5.44
N GLY A 67 13.98 6.04 -6.22
CA GLY A 67 15.29 6.61 -5.92
C GLY A 67 15.88 6.03 -4.64
N TYR A 68 16.32 6.89 -3.72
CA TYR A 68 16.91 6.45 -2.45
C TYR A 68 15.87 6.03 -1.39
N THR A 69 14.57 5.99 -1.74
CA THR A 69 13.51 5.55 -0.82
C THR A 69 13.73 4.10 -0.37
N PRO A 70 13.86 3.82 0.93
CA PRO A 70 13.94 2.45 1.44
C PRO A 70 12.70 1.65 1.03
N CYS A 71 12.89 0.42 0.57
CA CYS A 71 11.81 -0.49 0.14
C CYS A 71 11.86 -1.80 0.92
N PRO A 72 10.72 -2.42 1.29
CA PRO A 72 10.71 -3.77 1.83
C PRO A 72 11.39 -4.79 0.89
N PRO A 73 12.07 -5.82 1.41
CA PRO A 73 12.30 -6.11 2.84
C PRO A 73 13.37 -5.20 3.46
N HIS A 74 13.07 -4.52 4.58
CA HIS A 74 14.01 -3.60 5.23
C HIS A 74 13.71 -3.46 6.74
N ALA A 75 14.67 -3.84 7.60
CA ALA A 75 14.45 -3.97 9.05
C ALA A 75 13.93 -2.69 9.74
N LYS A 76 14.34 -1.49 9.30
CA LYS A 76 13.82 -0.24 9.89
C LYS A 76 12.36 0.05 9.48
N ILE A 77 11.93 -0.42 8.30
CA ILE A 77 10.54 -0.29 7.85
C ILE A 77 9.67 -1.18 8.71
N ASP A 78 10.10 -2.42 8.95
CA ASP A 78 9.34 -3.43 9.72
C ASP A 78 9.02 -2.98 11.15
N LYS A 79 9.91 -2.17 11.76
CA LYS A 79 9.67 -1.56 13.09
C LYS A 79 8.41 -0.71 13.16
N THR A 80 7.97 -0.15 12.03
CA THR A 80 6.81 0.75 11.94
C THR A 80 5.68 0.20 11.08
N ALA A 81 5.98 -0.64 10.11
CA ALA A 81 4.99 -1.21 9.19
C ALA A 81 4.25 -2.42 9.80
N PHE A 82 4.87 -3.15 10.73
CA PHE A 82 4.34 -4.43 11.23
C PHE A 82 4.01 -5.38 10.07
N ALA A 83 2.80 -5.96 10.04
CA ALA A 83 2.38 -6.86 8.97
C ALA A 83 2.21 -6.16 7.60
N ALA A 84 2.09 -4.83 7.57
CA ALA A 84 1.85 -4.07 6.35
C ALA A 84 3.00 -4.17 5.33
N SER A 85 4.24 -4.37 5.80
CA SER A 85 5.40 -4.56 4.90
C SER A 85 5.34 -5.86 4.10
N ARG A 86 4.48 -6.81 4.52
CA ARG A 86 4.26 -8.10 3.85
C ARG A 86 2.94 -8.17 3.09
N SER A 87 1.91 -7.44 3.51
CA SER A 87 0.59 -7.45 2.85
C SER A 87 0.51 -6.47 1.69
N VAL A 88 1.13 -5.29 1.80
CA VAL A 88 1.10 -4.27 0.74
C VAL A 88 2.08 -4.64 -0.37
N ARG A 89 1.60 -4.68 -1.61
CA ARG A 89 2.44 -4.89 -2.79
C ARG A 89 3.40 -3.71 -2.93
N THR A 90 4.69 -3.98 -2.87
CA THR A 90 5.73 -2.98 -3.02
C THR A 90 6.65 -3.29 -4.20
N ARG A 91 7.19 -2.25 -4.83
CA ARG A 91 8.22 -2.38 -5.87
C ARG A 91 9.13 -1.16 -5.84
N HIS A 92 10.43 -1.41 -5.97
CA HIS A 92 11.43 -0.34 -6.10
C HIS A 92 11.66 0.04 -7.57
N TYR A 93 11.93 1.33 -7.80
CA TYR A 93 12.39 1.88 -9.07
C TYR A 93 13.58 2.82 -8.82
N ASP A 94 14.59 2.78 -9.69
CA ASP A 94 15.78 3.64 -9.57
C ASP A 94 15.47 5.14 -9.66
N SER A 95 14.35 5.51 -10.29
CA SER A 95 13.89 6.90 -10.36
C SER A 95 12.38 6.99 -10.42
N THR A 96 11.84 8.10 -9.90
CA THR A 96 10.41 8.43 -9.97
C THR A 96 9.93 8.49 -11.41
N ALA A 97 10.74 9.04 -12.32
CA ALA A 97 10.44 9.07 -13.75
C ALA A 97 10.25 7.66 -14.35
N ALA A 98 11.03 6.66 -13.92
CA ALA A 98 10.86 5.28 -14.39
C ALA A 98 9.54 4.68 -13.91
N ALA A 99 9.17 4.90 -12.64
CA ALA A 99 7.89 4.48 -12.10
C ALA A 99 6.71 5.13 -12.83
N LEU A 100 6.77 6.45 -13.05
CA LEU A 100 5.72 7.19 -13.75
C LEU A 100 5.55 6.75 -15.21
N ARG A 101 6.65 6.46 -15.93
CA ARG A 101 6.56 5.89 -17.29
C ARG A 101 5.87 4.53 -17.30
N ALA A 102 6.20 3.65 -16.35
CA ALA A 102 5.58 2.34 -16.23
C ALA A 102 4.08 2.43 -15.89
N LEU A 103 3.68 3.39 -15.04
CA LEU A 103 2.28 3.64 -14.70
C LEU A 103 1.49 4.24 -15.88
N ARG A 104 2.04 5.23 -16.58
CA ARG A 104 1.40 5.81 -17.79
C ARG A 104 1.19 4.78 -18.88
N ALA A 105 2.16 3.89 -19.12
CA ALA A 105 2.02 2.80 -20.09
C ALA A 105 0.89 1.81 -19.74
N LYS A 106 0.46 1.78 -18.47
CA LYS A 106 -0.67 0.99 -17.97
C LYS A 106 -1.98 1.78 -17.91
N GLY A 107 -1.99 3.04 -18.36
CA GLY A 107 -3.19 3.88 -18.38
C GLY A 107 -3.52 4.60 -17.07
N PHE A 108 -2.59 4.65 -16.09
CA PHE A 108 -2.82 5.41 -14.86
C PHE A 108 -2.73 6.92 -15.09
N GLU A 109 -3.68 7.65 -14.50
CA GLU A 109 -3.58 9.10 -14.33
C GLU A 109 -2.62 9.43 -13.17
N ILE A 110 -1.80 10.47 -13.34
CA ILE A 110 -0.73 10.81 -12.40
C ILE A 110 -1.06 12.12 -11.68
N TRP A 111 -1.18 12.04 -10.36
CA TRP A 111 -1.46 13.16 -9.48
C TRP A 111 -0.24 13.40 -8.58
N ALA A 112 0.19 14.65 -8.46
CA ALA A 112 1.27 15.04 -7.57
C ALA A 112 0.70 15.78 -6.35
N MET A 113 1.13 15.39 -5.16
CA MET A 113 0.82 16.10 -3.93
C MET A 113 2.02 16.98 -3.57
N GLU A 114 1.81 18.28 -3.55
CA GLU A 114 2.80 19.26 -3.09
C GLU A 114 2.22 20.09 -1.92
N THR A 115 3.11 20.74 -1.19
CA THR A 115 2.71 21.82 -0.27
C THR A 115 2.69 23.12 -1.03
N THR A 116 1.65 23.93 -0.83
CA THR A 116 1.66 25.32 -1.25
C THR A 116 2.76 26.06 -0.49
N ALA A 117 3.50 26.92 -1.18
CA ALA A 117 4.44 27.85 -0.55
C ALA A 117 3.72 28.99 0.18
#